data_AF-A0A1H3Z5E1-F1
#
_entry.id   AF-A0A1H3Z5E1-F1
#
_cell.length_a   1.000
_cell.length_b   1.000
_cell.length_c   1.000
_cell.angle_alpha   90.00
_cell.angle_beta   90.00
_cell.angle_gamma   90.00
#
_symmetry.space_group_name_H-M   'P 1'
#
loop_
_entity.id
_entity.type
_entity.pdbx_description
1 polymer ?
#
loop_
_entity_poly.entity_id
_entity_poly.type
_entity_poly.pdbx_seq_one_letter_code
_entity_poly.pdbx_strand_id
1 'polypeptide(L)'
;MRFAGTGAAVLRALLAVLALAVAASVAASVAAPAAAQALQGAYVGLGAADGMRLEIDRDGARFDGALIEADGARRTFEADALGASAETVTAFGGERVYLRVMPEPAGATVVIAPISAEGVLDAGRTRALAFRREGLDAPPQPSRYLPPPTGPTPFFDARAFVDSYPFWPPLSASWAYEAVEPSLRTLIRLYPLVQTDLLWKLCQSPRRTEGLAEALRGQGVVCETVVQALRAAQGSDVFNRYVRDVAAERAELLVALGCAENYARNDARCAASAQDTARRAVSMETAGTVLARYR
;
A
#
# COMPACT_ATOMS: atom_id res chain seq x y z
N MET A 1 58.81 28.32 -35.61
CA MET A 1 57.53 27.66 -35.93
C MET A 1 56.84 27.22 -34.64
N ARG A 2 55.75 27.91 -34.32
CA ARG A 2 54.59 27.59 -33.46
C ARG A 2 54.63 26.30 -32.60
N PHE A 3 54.78 26.47 -31.29
CA PHE A 3 54.21 25.57 -30.26
C PHE A 3 53.01 26.30 -29.63
N ALA A 4 51.81 26.03 -30.13
CA ALA A 4 50.55 26.47 -29.55
C ALA A 4 49.50 25.42 -29.87
N GLY A 5 48.96 24.71 -28.86
CA GLY A 5 47.84 23.80 -29.14
C GLY A 5 47.38 22.83 -28.04
N THR A 6 48.11 22.61 -26.95
CA THR A 6 47.78 21.52 -26.01
C THR A 6 47.04 21.93 -24.74
N GLY A 7 46.98 23.23 -24.38
CA GLY A 7 46.35 23.68 -23.13
C GLY A 7 44.81 23.65 -23.12
N ALA A 8 44.17 23.92 -24.25
CA ALA A 8 42.71 24.10 -24.31
C ALA A 8 41.90 22.79 -24.28
N ALA A 9 42.50 21.68 -24.70
CA ALA A 9 41.82 20.37 -24.72
C ALA A 9 41.74 19.74 -23.33
N VAL A 10 42.78 19.91 -22.51
CA VAL A 10 42.86 19.34 -21.15
C VAL A 10 41.88 20.05 -20.19
N LEU A 11 41.71 21.37 -20.33
CA LEU A 11 40.78 22.14 -19.50
C LEU A 11 39.30 21.81 -19.78
N ARG A 12 38.95 21.52 -21.05
CA ARG A 12 37.58 21.11 -21.43
C ARG A 12 37.24 19.69 -20.95
N ALA A 13 38.20 18.77 -20.95
CA ALA A 13 37.99 17.42 -20.44
C ALA A 13 37.78 17.41 -18.92
N LEU A 14 38.53 18.22 -18.17
CA LEU A 14 38.36 18.36 -16.71
C LEU A 14 37.03 19.00 -16.31
N LEU A 15 36.56 20.02 -17.04
CA LEU A 15 35.24 20.64 -16.81
C LEU A 15 34.07 19.70 -17.14
N ALA A 16 34.20 18.85 -18.15
CA ALA A 16 33.16 17.87 -18.52
C ALA A 16 33.01 16.75 -17.47
N VAL A 17 34.12 16.28 -16.88
CA VAL A 17 34.09 15.28 -15.80
C VAL A 17 33.53 15.87 -14.50
N LEU A 18 33.86 17.13 -14.17
CA LEU A 18 33.30 17.80 -13.01
C LEU A 18 31.79 18.06 -13.16
N ALA A 19 31.31 18.42 -14.35
CA ALA A 19 29.90 18.63 -14.63
C ALA A 19 29.07 17.33 -14.55
N LEU A 20 29.63 16.18 -15.00
CA LEU A 20 28.96 14.89 -14.84
C LEU A 20 28.89 14.42 -13.38
N ALA A 21 29.93 14.70 -12.58
CA ALA A 21 29.95 14.33 -11.16
C ALA A 21 28.95 15.18 -10.33
N VAL A 22 28.80 16.46 -10.64
CA VAL A 22 27.80 17.32 -9.98
C VAL A 22 26.37 16.96 -10.42
N ALA A 23 26.14 16.61 -11.69
CA ALA A 23 24.82 16.17 -12.14
C ALA A 23 24.38 14.82 -11.54
N ALA A 24 25.31 13.88 -11.34
CA ALA A 24 25.02 12.61 -10.66
C ALA A 24 24.74 12.79 -9.16
N SER A 25 25.34 13.81 -8.53
CA SER A 25 25.15 14.11 -7.11
C SER A 25 23.80 14.78 -6.81
N VAL A 26 23.29 15.60 -7.73
CA VAL A 26 21.99 16.29 -7.57
C VAL A 26 20.81 15.36 -7.88
N ALA A 27 20.98 14.34 -8.71
CA ALA A 27 19.92 13.38 -9.03
C ALA A 27 19.58 12.41 -7.87
N ALA A 28 20.52 12.18 -6.95
CA ALA A 28 20.31 11.28 -5.80
C ALA A 28 19.51 11.91 -4.64
N SER A 29 19.33 13.24 -4.63
CA SER A 29 18.72 13.95 -3.50
C SER A 29 17.21 14.17 -3.63
N VAL A 30 16.61 13.89 -4.79
CA VAL A 30 15.21 14.29 -5.06
C VAL A 30 14.19 13.17 -4.83
N ALA A 31 14.64 11.94 -4.54
CA ALA A 31 13.75 10.79 -4.29
C ALA A 31 13.37 10.60 -2.81
N ALA A 32 14.02 11.30 -1.87
CA ALA A 32 13.78 11.17 -0.43
C ALA A 32 12.46 11.78 0.12
N PRO A 33 11.82 12.81 -0.47
CA PRO A 33 10.68 13.45 0.19
C PRO A 33 9.40 12.59 0.15
N ALA A 34 9.19 11.78 -0.89
CA ALA A 34 7.96 11.03 -1.08
C ALA A 34 7.82 9.78 -0.18
N ALA A 35 8.93 9.15 0.19
CA ALA A 35 8.93 7.98 1.08
C ALA A 35 8.65 8.38 2.54
N ALA A 36 9.16 9.53 2.97
CA ALA A 36 9.10 9.97 4.36
C ALA A 36 7.90 10.89 4.68
N GLN A 37 7.10 11.31 3.69
CA GLN A 37 5.74 11.83 3.94
C GLN A 37 4.73 10.71 4.30
N ALA A 38 5.05 9.44 4.03
CA ALA A 38 4.11 8.33 4.23
C ALA A 38 3.78 8.06 5.70
N LEU A 39 4.69 8.38 6.62
CA LEU A 39 4.55 8.12 8.06
C LEU A 39 4.01 9.29 8.88
N GLN A 40 3.98 10.51 8.33
CA GLN A 40 3.50 11.67 9.09
C GLN A 40 1.99 11.58 9.30
N GLY A 41 1.51 11.83 10.51
CA GLY A 41 0.09 11.92 10.86
C GLY A 41 -0.28 11.24 12.18
N ALA A 42 -1.58 11.17 12.44
CA ALA A 42 -2.16 10.44 13.56
C ALA A 42 -2.76 9.11 13.10
N TYR A 43 -2.72 8.11 13.98
CA TYR A 43 -3.17 6.77 13.72
C TYR A 43 -3.85 6.15 14.93
N VAL A 44 -4.84 5.31 14.69
CA VAL A 44 -5.59 4.53 15.68
C VAL A 44 -5.16 3.06 15.62
N GLY A 45 -4.92 2.46 16.78
CA GLY A 45 -4.45 1.08 16.88
C GLY A 45 -5.54 0.06 16.52
N LEU A 46 -5.11 -1.10 16.04
CA LEU A 46 -5.94 -2.22 15.64
C LEU A 46 -5.47 -3.51 16.33
N GLY A 47 -6.40 -4.42 16.61
CA GLY A 47 -6.08 -5.75 17.14
C GLY A 47 -5.33 -5.67 18.47
N ALA A 48 -4.08 -6.13 18.49
CA ALA A 48 -3.22 -6.06 19.68
C ALA A 48 -2.88 -4.61 20.11
N ALA A 49 -3.11 -3.63 19.25
CA ALA A 49 -2.94 -2.21 19.53
C ALA A 49 -4.28 -1.49 19.79
N ASP A 50 -5.41 -2.22 19.93
CA ASP A 50 -6.71 -1.59 20.17
C ASP A 50 -6.70 -0.67 21.40
N GLY A 51 -7.33 0.49 21.29
CA GLY A 51 -7.26 1.57 22.28
C GLY A 51 -5.96 2.40 22.28
N MET A 52 -4.92 2.01 21.54
CA MET A 52 -3.69 2.81 21.40
C MET A 52 -3.81 3.85 20.28
N ARG A 53 -2.97 4.89 20.34
CA ARG A 53 -2.84 5.91 19.30
C ARG A 53 -1.37 6.20 19.00
N LEU A 54 -1.04 6.36 17.73
CA LEU A 54 0.30 6.71 17.27
C LEU A 54 0.23 8.07 16.58
N GLU A 55 1.13 8.97 16.95
CA GLU A 55 1.29 10.28 16.34
C GLU A 55 2.72 10.39 15.85
N ILE A 56 2.93 10.82 14.62
CA ILE A 56 4.24 11.01 14.02
C ILE A 56 4.24 12.34 13.31
N ASP A 57 5.20 13.19 13.66
CA ASP A 57 5.55 14.38 12.92
C ASP A 57 6.94 14.23 12.31
N ARG A 58 7.22 15.01 11.26
CA ARG A 58 8.51 14.99 10.60
C ARG A 58 9.24 16.31 10.86
N ASP A 59 10.40 16.21 11.51
CA ASP A 59 11.33 17.32 11.68
C ASP A 59 12.59 17.09 10.82
N GLY A 60 12.55 17.64 9.60
CA GLY A 60 13.63 17.51 8.63
C GLY A 60 13.95 16.05 8.25
N ALA A 61 15.09 15.56 8.73
CA ALA A 61 15.59 14.21 8.47
C ALA A 61 15.19 13.17 9.55
N ARG A 62 14.48 13.62 10.60
CA ARG A 62 14.03 12.79 11.71
C ARG A 62 12.50 12.76 11.80
N PHE A 63 12.02 11.84 12.61
CA PHE A 63 10.62 11.74 13.00
C PHE A 63 10.51 11.92 14.50
N ASP A 64 9.63 12.83 14.91
CA ASP A 64 9.21 12.97 16.30
C ASP A 64 7.87 12.26 16.44
N GLY A 65 7.78 11.32 17.37
CA GLY A 65 6.61 10.50 17.54
C GLY A 65 6.14 10.39 18.97
N ALA A 66 4.89 10.00 19.12
CA ALA A 66 4.31 9.60 20.38
C ALA A 66 3.44 8.36 20.21
N LEU A 67 3.69 7.35 21.03
CA LEU A 67 2.80 6.21 21.24
C LEU A 67 2.00 6.45 22.52
N ILE A 68 0.68 6.58 22.38
CA ILE A 68 -0.26 6.68 23.49
C ILE A 68 -0.85 5.29 23.70
N GLU A 69 -0.58 4.70 24.86
CA GLU A 69 -1.06 3.37 25.24
C GLU A 69 -2.56 3.42 25.62
N ALA A 70 -3.20 2.25 25.73
CA ALA A 70 -4.65 2.16 25.99
C ALA A 70 -5.06 2.72 27.36
N ASP A 71 -4.14 2.82 28.31
CA ASP A 71 -4.32 3.47 29.61
C ASP A 71 -4.12 5.00 29.56
N GLY A 72 -3.83 5.55 28.38
CA GLY A 72 -3.53 6.96 28.16
C GLY A 72 -2.06 7.34 28.39
N ALA A 73 -1.18 6.41 28.76
CA ALA A 73 0.23 6.70 28.94
C ALA A 73 0.87 7.13 27.61
N ARG A 74 1.41 8.35 27.57
CA ARG A 74 2.09 8.89 26.39
C ARG A 74 3.60 8.63 26.47
N ARG A 75 4.14 7.98 25.43
CA ARG A 75 5.57 7.69 25.27
C ARG A 75 6.09 8.39 24.02
N THR A 76 6.94 9.39 24.19
CA THR A 76 7.56 10.10 23.06
C THR A 76 8.81 9.37 22.58
N PHE A 77 9.14 9.53 21.30
CA PHE A 77 10.37 9.00 20.71
C PHE A 77 10.85 9.90 19.59
N GLU A 78 12.16 10.01 19.44
CA GLU A 78 12.83 10.60 18.27
C GLU A 78 13.42 9.46 17.46
N ALA A 79 13.14 9.42 16.16
CA ALA A 79 13.57 8.35 15.28
C ALA A 79 14.27 8.86 14.03
N ASP A 80 15.31 8.15 13.62
CA ASP A 80 16.00 8.41 12.37
C ASP A 80 15.19 7.83 11.21
N ALA A 81 15.19 8.53 10.08
CA ALA A 81 14.56 8.03 8.86
C ALA A 81 15.43 6.95 8.21
N LEU A 82 14.87 5.76 8.02
CA LEU A 82 15.45 4.67 7.25
C LEU A 82 14.56 4.38 6.03
N GLY A 83 14.85 5.02 4.91
CA GLY A 83 14.04 4.92 3.69
C GLY A 83 12.63 5.49 3.91
N ALA A 84 11.60 4.63 3.85
CA ALA A 84 10.22 5.00 4.17
C ALA A 84 9.84 4.70 5.64
N SER A 85 10.72 4.02 6.39
CA SER A 85 10.51 3.68 7.79
C SER A 85 11.19 4.68 8.74
N ALA A 86 10.81 4.64 10.02
CA ALA A 86 11.49 5.33 11.11
C ALA A 86 12.00 4.31 12.12
N GLU A 87 13.21 4.49 12.65
CA GLU A 87 13.77 3.59 13.67
C GLU A 87 14.49 4.33 14.79
N THR A 88 14.46 3.76 16.00
CA THR A 88 15.11 4.32 17.18
C THR A 88 15.35 3.29 18.26
N VAL A 89 16.17 3.65 19.23
CA VAL A 89 16.27 2.95 20.52
C VAL A 89 15.81 3.91 21.60
N THR A 90 14.71 3.57 22.27
CA THR A 90 14.08 4.40 23.30
C THR A 90 13.79 3.59 24.57
N ALA A 91 13.26 4.23 25.61
CA ALA A 91 12.85 3.58 26.85
C ALA A 91 11.33 3.62 27.01
N PHE A 92 10.68 2.45 27.02
CA PHE A 92 9.25 2.29 27.30
C PHE A 92 9.07 1.58 28.64
N GLY A 93 8.37 2.22 29.58
CA GLY A 93 8.15 1.62 30.91
C GLY A 93 9.44 1.35 31.70
N GLY A 94 10.53 2.09 31.43
CA GLY A 94 11.85 1.87 32.04
C GLY A 94 12.69 0.77 31.37
N GLU A 95 12.13 0.05 30.40
CA GLU A 95 12.85 -0.94 29.60
C GLU A 95 13.37 -0.32 28.29
N ARG A 96 14.61 -0.63 27.93
CA ARG A 96 15.21 -0.19 26.67
C ARG A 96 14.67 -1.05 25.53
N VAL A 97 14.15 -0.42 24.49
CA VAL A 97 13.54 -1.09 23.34
C VAL A 97 14.06 -0.52 22.03
N TYR A 98 14.22 -1.38 21.03
CA TYR A 98 14.30 -0.98 19.64
C TYR A 98 12.88 -0.81 19.10
N LEU A 99 12.61 0.33 18.49
CA LEU A 99 11.33 0.67 17.89
C LEU A 99 11.52 0.92 16.41
N ARG A 100 10.69 0.30 15.57
CA ARG A 100 10.64 0.55 14.13
C ARG A 100 9.21 0.78 13.68
N VAL A 101 8.96 1.91 13.01
CA VAL A 101 7.70 2.22 12.36
C VAL A 101 7.83 2.02 10.86
N MET A 102 6.94 1.21 10.28
CA MET A 102 6.89 0.91 8.86
C MET A 102 5.56 1.40 8.30
N PRO A 103 5.54 2.16 7.19
CA PRO A 103 4.30 2.61 6.59
C PRO A 103 3.56 1.42 5.97
N GLU A 104 2.24 1.43 6.13
CA GLU A 104 1.32 0.50 5.47
C GLU A 104 0.37 1.27 4.54
N PRO A 105 -0.25 0.64 3.53
CA PRO A 105 -1.13 1.34 2.59
C PRO A 105 -2.29 2.11 3.24
N ALA A 106 -2.77 1.67 4.40
CA ALA A 106 -3.86 2.31 5.15
C ALA A 106 -3.44 2.79 6.54
N GLY A 107 -2.13 2.81 6.85
CA GLY A 107 -1.69 3.08 8.21
C GLY A 107 -0.20 2.85 8.43
N ALA A 108 0.14 2.19 9.54
CA ALA A 108 1.51 1.87 9.91
C ALA A 108 1.58 0.60 10.78
N THR A 109 2.71 -0.09 10.72
CA THR A 109 3.08 -1.16 11.64
C THR A 109 4.21 -0.68 12.54
N VAL A 110 4.05 -0.80 13.85
CA VAL A 110 5.10 -0.51 14.85
C VAL A 110 5.63 -1.82 15.40
N VAL A 111 6.92 -2.10 15.18
CA VAL A 111 7.63 -3.21 15.80
C VAL A 111 8.36 -2.69 17.03
N ILE A 112 8.14 -3.35 18.17
CA ILE A 112 8.82 -3.05 19.43
C ILE A 112 9.54 -4.32 19.86
N ALA A 113 10.87 -4.23 19.97
CA ALA A 113 11.75 -5.33 20.36
C ALA A 113 12.56 -4.92 21.60
N PRO A 114 12.33 -5.52 22.78
CA PRO A 114 13.14 -5.23 23.96
C PRO A 114 14.62 -5.53 23.74
N ILE A 115 15.48 -4.75 24.37
CA ILE A 115 16.94 -4.90 24.34
C ILE A 115 17.39 -5.42 25.71
N SER A 116 18.07 -6.56 25.73
CA SER A 116 18.61 -7.16 26.95
C SER A 116 19.74 -6.31 27.55
N ALA A 117 20.18 -6.64 28.77
CA ALA A 117 21.32 -5.99 29.41
C ALA A 117 22.61 -6.13 28.59
N GLU A 118 22.74 -7.22 27.84
CA GLU A 118 23.86 -7.53 26.94
C GLU A 118 23.75 -6.81 25.58
N GLY A 119 22.70 -6.01 25.37
CA GLY A 119 22.48 -5.26 24.12
C GLY A 119 21.88 -6.09 22.99
N VAL A 120 21.30 -7.25 23.28
CA VAL A 120 20.71 -8.16 22.28
C VAL A 120 19.20 -7.93 22.17
N LEU A 121 18.67 -7.96 20.94
CA LEU A 121 17.22 -7.92 20.71
C LEU A 121 16.57 -9.22 21.19
N ASP A 122 15.57 -9.09 22.06
CA ASP A 122 14.78 -10.22 22.53
C ASP A 122 13.66 -10.54 21.53
N ALA A 123 13.96 -11.46 20.62
CA ALA A 123 13.01 -11.94 19.62
C ALA A 123 11.75 -12.57 20.24
N GLY A 124 11.86 -13.20 21.41
CA GLY A 124 10.74 -13.87 22.09
C GLY A 124 9.72 -12.89 22.68
N ARG A 125 10.13 -11.64 22.93
CA ARG A 125 9.26 -10.56 23.42
C ARG A 125 9.02 -9.46 22.38
N THR A 126 9.44 -9.68 21.14
CA THR A 126 9.19 -8.74 20.05
C THR A 126 7.71 -8.77 19.66
N ARG A 127 7.09 -7.60 19.53
CA ARG A 127 5.69 -7.45 19.14
C ARG A 127 5.54 -6.50 17.96
N ALA A 128 4.59 -6.81 17.08
CA ALA A 128 4.17 -5.95 15.99
C ALA A 128 2.75 -5.44 16.27
N LEU A 129 2.58 -4.12 16.24
CA LEU A 129 1.34 -3.42 16.52
C LEU A 129 0.87 -2.75 15.22
N ALA A 130 -0.38 -3.00 14.84
CA ALA A 130 -0.96 -2.44 13.62
C ALA A 130 -1.76 -1.17 13.94
N PHE A 131 -1.60 -0.15 13.12
CA PHE A 131 -2.29 1.12 13.24
C PHE A 131 -2.92 1.51 11.90
N ARG A 132 -4.12 2.07 11.93
CA ARG A 132 -4.78 2.71 10.78
C ARG A 132 -4.65 4.22 10.90
N ARG A 133 -4.41 4.92 9.79
CA ARG A 133 -4.40 6.38 9.79
C ARG A 133 -5.74 6.94 10.28
N GLU A 134 -5.71 7.95 11.14
CA GLU A 134 -6.92 8.62 11.61
C GLU A 134 -7.60 9.37 10.46
N GLY A 135 -8.93 9.41 10.49
CA GLY A 135 -9.73 10.00 9.42
C GLY A 135 -9.79 9.16 8.14
N LEU A 136 -9.13 8.00 8.07
CA LEU A 136 -9.22 7.07 6.95
C LEU A 136 -10.30 6.02 7.21
N ASP A 137 -11.31 5.98 6.33
CA ASP A 137 -12.38 4.97 6.42
C ASP A 137 -11.76 3.56 6.27
N ALA A 138 -12.04 2.66 7.22
CA ALA A 138 -11.67 1.26 7.02
C ALA A 138 -12.63 0.59 6.04
N PRO A 139 -12.13 -0.32 5.18
CA PRO A 139 -13.01 -1.22 4.46
C PRO A 139 -13.87 -1.99 5.46
N PRO A 140 -15.16 -2.24 5.15
CA PRO A 140 -16.02 -3.05 6.00
C PRO A 140 -15.42 -4.44 6.22
N GLN A 141 -15.64 -4.99 7.42
CA GLN A 141 -15.18 -6.32 7.77
C GLN A 141 -15.76 -7.35 6.78
N PRO A 142 -14.95 -8.31 6.30
CA PRO A 142 -15.40 -9.29 5.34
C PRO A 142 -16.42 -10.23 5.96
N SER A 143 -17.46 -10.52 5.20
CA SER A 143 -18.49 -11.51 5.59
C SER A 143 -17.97 -12.95 5.52
N ARG A 144 -16.99 -13.19 4.64
CA ARG A 144 -16.33 -14.48 4.41
C ARG A 144 -14.82 -14.28 4.33
N TYR A 145 -14.22 -13.97 5.48
CA TYR A 145 -12.77 -13.88 5.59
C TYR A 145 -12.11 -15.25 5.37
N LEU A 146 -11.11 -15.29 4.49
CA LEU A 146 -10.12 -16.36 4.47
C LEU A 146 -8.75 -15.80 4.86
N PRO A 147 -7.90 -16.58 5.55
CA PRO A 147 -6.53 -16.16 5.81
C PRO A 147 -5.75 -16.00 4.49
N PRO A 148 -4.78 -15.08 4.43
CA PRO A 148 -3.94 -14.91 3.25
C PRO A 148 -3.16 -16.19 2.95
N PRO A 149 -3.01 -16.60 1.67
CA PRO A 149 -2.14 -17.70 1.33
C PRO A 149 -0.67 -17.36 1.68
N THR A 150 0.06 -18.37 2.17
CA THR A 150 1.49 -18.28 2.50
C THR A 150 2.40 -18.64 1.33
N GLY A 151 1.82 -19.06 0.19
CA GLY A 151 2.52 -19.37 -1.05
C GLY A 151 1.57 -19.43 -2.25
N PRO A 152 2.08 -19.71 -3.46
CA PRO A 152 1.25 -19.97 -4.63
C PRO A 152 0.25 -21.11 -4.36
N THR A 153 -0.99 -20.94 -4.80
CA THR A 153 -2.07 -21.94 -4.66
C THR A 153 -2.68 -22.22 -6.04
N PRO A 154 -3.08 -23.46 -6.35
CA PRO A 154 -3.64 -23.78 -7.67
C PRO A 154 -5.07 -23.27 -7.89
N PHE A 155 -5.80 -23.00 -6.79
CA PHE A 155 -7.18 -22.54 -6.84
C PHE A 155 -7.47 -21.61 -5.66
N PHE A 156 -8.33 -20.62 -5.90
CA PHE A 156 -8.91 -19.77 -4.87
C PHE A 156 -10.34 -19.36 -5.22
N ASP A 157 -11.22 -19.38 -4.23
CA ASP A 157 -12.62 -18.96 -4.35
C ASP A 157 -12.70 -17.44 -4.61
N ALA A 158 -13.30 -17.04 -5.74
CA ALA A 158 -13.29 -15.64 -6.19
C ALA A 158 -14.02 -14.72 -5.21
N ARG A 159 -15.15 -15.17 -4.64
CA ARG A 159 -15.94 -14.39 -3.70
C ARG A 159 -15.17 -14.16 -2.40
N ALA A 160 -14.55 -15.20 -1.85
CA ALA A 160 -13.72 -15.09 -0.66
C ALA A 160 -12.46 -14.25 -0.91
N PHE A 161 -11.86 -14.35 -2.10
CA PHE A 161 -10.76 -13.48 -2.52
C PHE A 161 -11.19 -12.01 -2.50
N VAL A 162 -12.28 -11.65 -3.20
CA VAL A 162 -12.77 -10.26 -3.27
C VAL A 162 -13.10 -9.71 -1.89
N ASP A 163 -13.70 -10.51 -1.01
CA ASP A 163 -14.03 -10.07 0.34
C ASP A 163 -12.75 -9.85 1.20
N SER A 164 -11.74 -10.69 1.03
CA SER A 164 -10.59 -10.75 1.95
C SER A 164 -9.34 -9.98 1.51
N TYR A 165 -9.11 -9.80 0.21
CA TYR A 165 -7.86 -9.19 -0.30
C TYR A 165 -7.52 -7.81 0.29
N PRO A 166 -8.48 -6.92 0.67
CA PRO A 166 -8.12 -5.63 1.23
C PRO A 166 -7.27 -5.75 2.50
N PHE A 167 -7.44 -6.85 3.24
CA PHE A 167 -6.79 -7.12 4.52
C PHE A 167 -5.49 -7.92 4.41
N TRP A 168 -5.11 -8.37 3.21
CA TRP A 168 -3.95 -9.23 3.03
C TRP A 168 -2.68 -8.47 2.65
N PRO A 169 -1.49 -9.05 2.90
CA PRO A 169 -0.25 -8.55 2.32
C PRO A 169 -0.31 -8.55 0.77
N PRO A 170 0.34 -7.59 0.10
CA PRO A 170 0.37 -7.50 -1.38
C PRO A 170 0.77 -8.80 -2.08
N LEU A 171 1.80 -9.49 -1.56
CA LEU A 171 2.28 -10.74 -2.14
C LEU A 171 1.23 -11.86 -2.07
N SER A 172 0.58 -12.03 -0.91
CA SER A 172 -0.48 -13.01 -0.72
C SER A 172 -1.70 -12.72 -1.59
N ALA A 173 -2.08 -11.45 -1.73
CA ALA A 173 -3.13 -11.04 -2.67
C ALA A 173 -2.79 -11.39 -4.11
N SER A 174 -1.51 -11.27 -4.52
CA SER A 174 -1.08 -11.66 -5.86
C SER A 174 -1.19 -13.16 -6.13
N TRP A 175 -0.79 -14.01 -5.17
CA TRP A 175 -0.95 -15.46 -5.29
C TRP A 175 -2.41 -15.88 -5.37
N ALA A 176 -3.27 -15.28 -4.54
CA ALA A 176 -4.68 -15.60 -4.56
C ALA A 176 -5.37 -15.13 -5.85
N TYR A 177 -5.04 -13.93 -6.34
CA TYR A 177 -5.61 -13.42 -7.59
C TYR A 177 -5.30 -14.36 -8.77
N GLU A 178 -4.06 -14.82 -8.90
CA GLU A 178 -3.66 -15.78 -9.95
C GLU A 178 -4.38 -17.12 -9.87
N ALA A 179 -4.78 -17.51 -8.65
CA ALA A 179 -5.48 -18.75 -8.38
C ALA A 179 -7.01 -18.64 -8.55
N VAL A 180 -7.56 -17.43 -8.69
CA VAL A 180 -8.97 -17.24 -9.06
C VAL A 180 -9.19 -17.71 -10.50
N GLU A 181 -10.29 -18.39 -10.78
CA GLU A 181 -10.61 -18.86 -12.14
C GLU A 181 -10.58 -17.70 -13.18
N PRO A 182 -10.00 -17.90 -14.38
CA PRO A 182 -9.87 -16.83 -15.39
C PRO A 182 -11.18 -16.14 -15.79
N SER A 183 -12.30 -16.89 -15.82
CA SER A 183 -13.64 -16.36 -16.10
C SER A 183 -14.07 -15.34 -15.02
N LEU A 184 -13.82 -15.67 -13.75
CA LEU A 184 -14.15 -14.84 -12.59
C LEU A 184 -13.17 -13.66 -12.45
N ARG A 185 -11.90 -13.80 -12.83
CA ARG A 185 -10.97 -12.66 -12.96
C ARG A 185 -11.45 -11.66 -14.00
N THR A 186 -11.98 -12.14 -15.11
CA THR A 186 -12.58 -11.28 -16.14
C THR A 186 -13.78 -10.53 -15.58
N LEU A 187 -14.64 -11.21 -14.80
CA LEU A 187 -15.76 -10.55 -14.10
C LEU A 187 -15.27 -9.49 -13.11
N ILE A 188 -14.26 -9.75 -12.28
CA ILE A 188 -13.66 -8.76 -11.37
C ILE A 188 -13.20 -7.50 -12.13
N ARG A 189 -12.59 -7.67 -13.31
CA ARG A 189 -12.09 -6.56 -14.13
C ARG A 189 -13.19 -5.66 -14.70
N LEU A 190 -14.45 -6.09 -14.69
CA LEU A 190 -15.60 -5.27 -15.08
C LEU A 190 -16.04 -4.29 -13.99
N TYR A 191 -15.47 -4.39 -12.79
CA TYR A 191 -15.76 -3.51 -11.65
C TYR A 191 -14.56 -2.57 -11.48
N PRO A 192 -14.56 -1.38 -12.11
CA PRO A 192 -13.35 -0.57 -12.30
C PRO A 192 -12.83 0.05 -11.00
N LEU A 193 -13.66 0.39 -10.01
CA LEU A 193 -13.20 0.85 -8.70
C LEU A 193 -12.49 -0.29 -7.95
N VAL A 194 -13.11 -1.47 -7.89
CA VAL A 194 -12.50 -2.66 -7.28
C VAL A 194 -11.22 -3.06 -8.02
N GLN A 195 -11.23 -3.01 -9.35
CA GLN A 195 -10.04 -3.30 -10.16
C GLN A 195 -8.92 -2.29 -9.89
N THR A 196 -9.25 -1.00 -9.70
CA THR A 196 -8.27 0.03 -9.34
C THR A 196 -7.66 -0.22 -7.97
N ASP A 197 -8.48 -0.58 -6.98
CA ASP A 197 -8.03 -0.91 -5.62
C ASP A 197 -7.18 -2.19 -5.58
N LEU A 198 -7.60 -3.21 -6.34
CA LEU A 198 -6.84 -4.42 -6.52
C LEU A 198 -5.49 -4.14 -7.19
N LEU A 199 -5.46 -3.33 -8.26
CA LEU A 199 -4.21 -2.92 -8.89
C LEU A 199 -3.31 -2.18 -7.91
N TRP A 200 -3.86 -1.30 -7.07
CA TRP A 200 -3.10 -0.63 -6.03
C TRP A 200 -2.44 -1.64 -5.08
N LYS A 201 -3.16 -2.67 -4.63
CA LYS A 201 -2.60 -3.77 -3.82
C LYS A 201 -1.54 -4.56 -4.59
N LEU A 202 -1.85 -5.06 -5.78
CA LEU A 202 -0.96 -5.93 -6.56
C LEU A 202 0.32 -5.22 -6.99
N CYS A 203 0.25 -3.93 -7.31
CA CYS A 203 1.40 -3.14 -7.71
C CYS A 203 2.44 -2.93 -6.60
N GLN A 204 2.04 -3.13 -5.35
CA GLN A 204 2.90 -3.09 -4.16
C GLN A 204 3.52 -4.46 -3.83
N SER A 205 3.16 -5.53 -4.56
CA SER A 205 3.80 -6.83 -4.39
C SER A 205 5.28 -6.75 -4.77
N PRO A 206 6.18 -7.39 -4.00
CA PRO A 206 7.60 -7.49 -4.37
C PRO A 206 7.82 -8.35 -5.63
N ARG A 207 6.79 -9.07 -6.10
CA ARG A 207 6.85 -9.89 -7.31
C ARG A 207 5.94 -9.30 -8.39
N ARG A 208 6.50 -9.18 -9.61
CA ARG A 208 5.73 -8.91 -10.82
C ARG A 208 5.28 -10.26 -11.39
N THR A 209 4.03 -10.61 -11.14
CA THR A 209 3.47 -11.90 -11.51
C THR A 209 2.66 -11.80 -12.81
N GLU A 210 2.29 -12.93 -13.42
CA GLU A 210 1.50 -12.93 -14.66
C GLU A 210 0.10 -12.35 -14.43
N GLY A 211 -0.49 -12.61 -13.27
CA GLY A 211 -1.75 -12.04 -12.83
C GLY A 211 -1.72 -10.52 -12.76
N LEU A 212 -0.60 -9.91 -12.35
CA LEU A 212 -0.48 -8.44 -12.41
C LEU A 212 -0.51 -7.93 -13.85
N ALA A 213 0.17 -8.60 -14.78
CA ALA A 213 0.14 -8.23 -16.19
C ALA A 213 -1.26 -8.40 -16.81
N GLU A 214 -1.99 -9.45 -16.43
CA GLU A 214 -3.40 -9.65 -16.79
C GLU A 214 -4.28 -8.53 -16.24
N ALA A 215 -4.13 -8.20 -14.96
CA ALA A 215 -4.90 -7.17 -14.27
C ALA A 215 -4.70 -5.77 -14.88
N LEU A 216 -3.47 -5.45 -15.33
CA LEU A 216 -3.15 -4.17 -15.98
C LEU A 216 -3.66 -4.08 -17.43
N ARG A 217 -3.94 -5.21 -18.08
CA ARG A 217 -4.28 -5.25 -19.50
C ARG A 217 -5.56 -4.45 -19.78
N GLY A 218 -5.44 -3.48 -20.69
CA GLY A 218 -6.55 -2.63 -21.11
C GLY A 218 -6.97 -1.57 -20.08
N GLN A 219 -6.21 -1.38 -19.00
CA GLN A 219 -6.58 -0.46 -17.92
C GLN A 219 -6.10 0.98 -18.12
N GLY A 220 -5.27 1.23 -19.14
CA GLY A 220 -4.73 2.57 -19.44
C GLY A 220 -3.79 3.14 -18.38
N VAL A 221 -3.26 2.29 -17.50
CA VAL A 221 -2.38 2.68 -16.38
C VAL A 221 -1.20 1.73 -16.25
N VAL A 222 -0.14 2.21 -15.62
CA VAL A 222 0.96 1.37 -15.10
C VAL A 222 0.99 1.45 -13.58
N CYS A 223 1.71 0.51 -12.94
CA CYS A 223 1.75 0.44 -11.49
C CYS A 223 2.21 1.73 -10.80
N GLU A 224 3.19 2.41 -11.37
CA GLU A 224 3.67 3.68 -10.82
C GLU A 224 2.54 4.72 -10.76
N THR A 225 1.76 4.85 -11.84
CA THR A 225 0.64 5.79 -11.92
C THR A 225 -0.43 5.49 -10.87
N VAL A 226 -0.77 4.21 -10.66
CA VAL A 226 -1.79 3.80 -9.68
C VAL A 226 -1.30 4.11 -8.26
N VAL A 227 -0.08 3.67 -7.92
CA VAL A 227 0.48 3.83 -6.57
C VAL A 227 0.67 5.30 -6.24
N GLN A 228 1.19 6.11 -7.15
CA GLN A 228 1.40 7.54 -6.92
C GLN A 228 0.07 8.30 -6.79
N ALA A 229 -0.91 8.03 -7.65
CA ALA A 229 -2.20 8.72 -7.60
C ALA A 229 -2.93 8.48 -6.28
N LEU A 230 -3.02 7.22 -5.84
CA LEU A 230 -3.69 6.90 -4.59
C LEU A 230 -2.89 7.36 -3.37
N ARG A 231 -1.56 7.27 -3.41
CA ARG A 231 -0.71 7.83 -2.34
C ARG A 231 -0.87 9.35 -2.22
N ALA A 232 -0.95 10.08 -3.32
CA ALA A 232 -1.14 11.53 -3.29
C ALA A 232 -2.51 11.93 -2.72
N ALA A 233 -3.53 11.08 -2.88
CA ALA A 233 -4.85 11.31 -2.31
C ALA A 233 -4.93 10.93 -0.82
N GLN A 234 -4.02 10.10 -0.30
CA GLN A 234 -4.05 9.64 1.10
C GLN A 234 -4.09 10.82 2.08
N GLY A 235 -4.96 10.71 3.09
CA GLY A 235 -5.17 11.78 4.08
C GLY A 235 -6.09 12.92 3.62
N SER A 236 -6.70 12.81 2.43
CA SER A 236 -7.73 13.74 1.96
C SER A 236 -9.14 13.12 1.96
N ASP A 237 -10.17 13.96 1.97
CA ASP A 237 -11.57 13.52 1.81
C ASP A 237 -11.83 12.83 0.46
N VAL A 238 -11.01 13.13 -0.55
CA VAL A 238 -11.08 12.48 -1.87
C VAL A 238 -10.76 11.00 -1.75
N PHE A 239 -9.76 10.64 -0.96
CA PHE A 239 -9.42 9.24 -0.71
C PHE A 239 -10.49 8.52 0.10
N ASN A 240 -11.09 9.19 1.09
CA ASN A 240 -12.20 8.59 1.84
C ASN A 240 -13.41 8.32 0.94
N ARG A 241 -13.74 9.26 0.04
CA ARG A 241 -14.76 9.03 -0.98
C ARG A 241 -14.41 7.84 -1.87
N TYR A 242 -13.17 7.75 -2.35
CA TYR A 242 -12.70 6.59 -3.12
C TYR A 242 -12.90 5.27 -2.37
N VAL A 243 -12.51 5.18 -1.10
CA VAL A 243 -12.66 3.97 -0.28
C VAL A 243 -14.12 3.58 -0.12
N ARG A 244 -15.02 4.55 0.13
CA ARG A 244 -16.46 4.30 0.21
C ARG A 244 -17.04 3.79 -1.10
N ASP A 245 -16.64 4.39 -2.22
CA ASP A 245 -17.10 3.99 -3.55
C ASP A 245 -16.59 2.58 -3.92
N VAL A 246 -15.33 2.25 -3.58
CA VAL A 246 -14.77 0.90 -3.70
C VAL A 246 -15.56 -0.09 -2.86
N ALA A 247 -15.89 0.25 -1.61
CA ALA A 247 -16.65 -0.64 -0.73
C ALA A 247 -18.07 -0.91 -1.26
N ALA A 248 -18.74 0.12 -1.80
CA ALA A 248 -20.04 -0.01 -2.43
C ALA A 248 -19.98 -0.91 -3.67
N GLU A 249 -19.03 -0.65 -4.58
CA GLU A 249 -18.86 -1.46 -5.79
C GLU A 249 -18.45 -2.91 -5.46
N ARG A 250 -17.63 -3.11 -4.44
CA ARG A 250 -17.25 -4.45 -3.96
C ARG A 250 -18.46 -5.25 -3.50
N ALA A 251 -19.41 -4.61 -2.79
CA ALA A 251 -20.64 -5.27 -2.37
C ALA A 251 -21.46 -5.76 -3.57
N GLU A 252 -21.51 -4.99 -4.67
CA GLU A 252 -22.17 -5.38 -5.92
C GLU A 252 -21.44 -6.54 -6.61
N LEU A 253 -20.11 -6.49 -6.70
CA LEU A 253 -19.29 -7.56 -7.28
C LEU A 253 -19.46 -8.88 -6.51
N LEU A 254 -19.53 -8.85 -5.17
CA LEU A 254 -19.77 -10.05 -4.36
C LEU A 254 -21.12 -10.70 -4.67
N VAL A 255 -22.14 -9.92 -5.05
CA VAL A 255 -23.41 -10.48 -5.55
C VAL A 255 -23.22 -11.13 -6.91
N ALA A 256 -22.55 -10.45 -7.84
CA ALA A 256 -22.31 -10.97 -9.19
C ALA A 256 -21.52 -12.28 -9.17
N LEU A 257 -20.48 -12.37 -8.36
CA LEU A 257 -19.69 -13.60 -8.18
C LEU A 257 -20.55 -14.74 -7.60
N GLY A 258 -21.36 -14.46 -6.58
CA GLY A 258 -22.26 -15.46 -6.01
C GLY A 258 -23.30 -15.97 -7.02
N CYS A 259 -23.79 -15.11 -7.90
CA CYS A 259 -24.71 -15.47 -8.98
C CYS A 259 -24.02 -16.26 -10.10
N ALA A 260 -22.79 -15.90 -10.46
CA ALA A 260 -21.99 -16.63 -11.46
C ALA A 260 -21.70 -18.07 -11.02
N GLU A 261 -21.38 -18.28 -9.73
CA GLU A 261 -21.14 -19.61 -9.15
C GLU A 261 -22.41 -20.46 -9.04
N ASN A 262 -23.60 -19.84 -8.94
CA ASN A 262 -24.87 -20.51 -8.71
C ASN A 262 -25.93 -20.13 -9.77
N TYR A 263 -25.58 -20.19 -11.06
CA TYR A 263 -26.45 -19.77 -12.18
C TYR A 263 -27.85 -20.43 -12.18
N ALA A 264 -27.99 -21.62 -11.58
CA ALA A 264 -29.28 -22.30 -11.46
C ALA A 264 -30.30 -21.55 -10.58
N ARG A 265 -29.86 -20.65 -9.70
CA ARG A 265 -30.73 -19.79 -8.89
C ARG A 265 -31.12 -18.59 -9.74
N ASN A 266 -32.06 -18.81 -10.65
CA ASN A 266 -32.60 -17.82 -11.58
C ASN A 266 -33.53 -16.83 -10.85
N ASP A 267 -33.04 -16.23 -9.76
CA ASP A 267 -33.80 -15.29 -8.94
C ASP A 267 -33.67 -13.84 -9.47
N ALA A 268 -34.61 -12.99 -9.07
CA ALA A 268 -34.67 -11.61 -9.54
C ALA A 268 -33.40 -10.80 -9.20
N ARG A 269 -32.68 -11.18 -8.13
CA ARG A 269 -31.44 -10.51 -7.72
C ARG A 269 -30.30 -10.84 -8.68
N CYS A 270 -30.17 -12.11 -9.10
CA CYS A 270 -29.16 -12.51 -10.07
C CYS A 270 -29.45 -11.95 -11.48
N ALA A 271 -30.72 -11.84 -11.87
CA ALA A 271 -31.09 -11.16 -13.12
C ALA A 271 -30.68 -9.67 -13.11
N ALA A 272 -30.95 -8.95 -12.01
CA ALA A 272 -30.55 -7.55 -11.87
C ALA A 272 -29.02 -7.38 -11.86
N SER A 273 -28.30 -8.25 -11.15
CA SER A 273 -26.83 -8.24 -11.10
C SER A 273 -26.20 -8.54 -12.47
N ALA A 274 -26.78 -9.46 -13.25
CA ALA A 274 -26.34 -9.74 -14.61
C ALA A 274 -26.55 -8.55 -15.55
N GLN A 275 -27.69 -7.86 -15.45
CA GLN A 275 -27.94 -6.64 -16.22
C GLN A 275 -26.93 -5.54 -15.86
N ASP A 276 -26.63 -5.36 -14.58
CA ASP A 276 -25.63 -4.39 -14.13
C ASP A 276 -24.22 -4.72 -14.66
N THR A 277 -23.82 -5.99 -14.55
CA THR A 277 -22.55 -6.49 -15.10
C THR A 277 -22.45 -6.23 -16.60
N ALA A 278 -23.54 -6.45 -17.35
CA ALA A 278 -23.58 -6.18 -18.79
C ALA A 278 -23.43 -4.67 -19.09
N ARG A 279 -24.05 -3.79 -18.30
CA ARG A 279 -23.87 -2.34 -18.42
C ARG A 279 -22.41 -1.93 -18.17
N ARG A 280 -21.77 -2.53 -17.18
CA ARG A 280 -20.35 -2.28 -16.87
C ARG A 280 -19.43 -2.76 -17.98
N ALA A 281 -19.73 -3.91 -18.58
CA ALA A 281 -18.97 -4.41 -19.73
C ALA A 281 -18.99 -3.45 -20.94
N VAL A 282 -20.08 -2.69 -21.13
CA VAL A 282 -20.19 -1.72 -22.24
C VAL A 282 -19.73 -0.30 -21.87
N SER A 283 -19.53 0.03 -20.59
CA SER A 283 -19.17 1.40 -20.18
C SER A 283 -17.75 1.80 -20.57
N MET A 284 -16.88 0.81 -20.87
CA MET A 284 -15.45 0.99 -21.14
C MET A 284 -14.69 1.75 -20.03
N GLU A 285 -15.23 1.81 -18.82
CA GLU A 285 -14.50 2.37 -17.68
C GLU A 285 -13.26 1.52 -17.36
N THR A 286 -12.16 2.19 -17.05
CA THR A 286 -10.88 1.57 -16.73
C THR A 286 -10.32 2.13 -15.43
N ALA A 287 -9.27 1.52 -14.90
CA ALA A 287 -8.56 2.10 -13.77
C ALA A 287 -8.05 3.52 -14.07
N GLY A 288 -7.67 3.82 -15.32
CA GLY A 288 -7.28 5.16 -15.75
C GLY A 288 -8.41 6.18 -15.61
N THR A 289 -9.63 5.84 -16.04
CA THR A 289 -10.79 6.74 -15.93
C THR A 289 -11.23 6.91 -14.49
N VAL A 290 -11.14 5.84 -13.67
CA VAL A 290 -11.41 5.91 -12.23
C VAL A 290 -10.42 6.86 -11.56
N LEU A 291 -9.11 6.67 -11.74
CA LEU A 291 -8.11 7.53 -11.10
C LEU A 291 -8.27 9.00 -11.48
N ALA A 292 -8.67 9.31 -12.72
CA ALA A 292 -8.94 10.69 -13.14
C ALA A 292 -10.09 11.36 -12.36
N ARG A 293 -11.04 10.60 -11.81
CA ARG A 293 -12.14 11.10 -10.98
C ARG A 293 -11.72 11.48 -9.56
N TYR A 294 -10.61 10.91 -9.07
CA TYR A 294 -10.12 11.08 -7.69
C TYR A 294 -8.77 11.81 -7.61
N ARG A 295 -8.38 12.49 -8.69
CA ARG A 295 -7.29 13.48 -8.70
C ARG A 295 -7.87 14.87 -8.54
#